data_AF-A0A967LZ04-F1
#
_entry.id   AF-A0A967LZ04-F1
#
_cell.length_a   1.000
_cell.length_b   1.000
_cell.length_c   1.000
_cell.angle_alpha   90.00
_cell.angle_beta   90.00
_cell.angle_gamma   90.00
#
_symmetry.space_group_name_H-M   'P 1'
#
loop_
_entity.id
_entity.type
_entity.pdbx_description
1 polymer ?
#
loop_
_entity_poly.entity_id
_entity_poly.type
_entity_poly.pdbx_seq_one_letter_code
_entity_poly.pdbx_strand_id
1 'polypeptide(L)'
;MQRLNGIQARVENALEPLGFVREKRGFRPHLTIGRVKDRRRLQSLVDAMATLDMEPFNSFDADEIILYKSDLRPTGAIYTKLHRMPLAAPASP
;
A
#
# COMPACT_ATOMS: atom_id res chain seq x y z
N MET A 1 6.92 10.84 3.47
CA MET A 1 6.37 10.03 4.60
C MET A 1 5.27 10.75 5.39
N GLN A 2 5.50 11.96 5.94
CA GLN A 2 4.51 12.66 6.78
C GLN A 2 3.13 12.87 6.11
N ARG A 3 3.09 13.18 4.80
CA ARG A 3 1.84 13.34 4.04
C ARG A 3 0.98 12.06 4.00
N LEU A 4 1.60 10.89 3.81
CA LEU A 4 0.91 9.60 3.79
C LEU A 4 0.35 9.25 5.18
N ASN A 5 1.09 9.56 6.25
CA ASN A 5 0.57 9.41 7.62
C ASN A 5 -0.65 10.30 7.87
N GLY A 6 -0.64 11.53 7.35
CA GLY A 6 -1.79 12.44 7.42
C GLY A 6 -3.02 11.91 6.67
N ILE A 7 -2.83 11.34 5.47
CA ILE A 7 -3.93 10.69 4.73
C ILE A 7 -4.47 9.49 5.51
N GLN A 8 -3.61 8.61 6.01
CA GLN A 8 -4.04 7.43 6.77
C GLN A 8 -4.83 7.84 8.02
N ALA A 9 -4.35 8.81 8.81
CA ALA A 9 -5.05 9.28 9.99
C ALA A 9 -6.43 9.87 9.66
N ARG A 10 -6.57 10.62 8.55
CA ARG A 10 -7.85 11.14 8.08
C ARG A 10 -8.83 10.04 7.68
N VAL A 11 -8.35 9.00 7.01
CA VAL A 11 -9.17 7.83 6.64
C VAL A 11 -9.68 7.13 7.89
N GLU A 12 -8.80 6.81 8.84
CA GLU A 12 -9.19 6.17 10.11
C GLU A 12 -10.22 7.02 10.89
N ASN A 13 -9.98 8.32 11.04
CA ASN A 13 -10.91 9.24 11.72
C ASN A 13 -12.29 9.27 11.07
N ALA A 14 -12.36 9.17 9.74
CA ALA A 14 -13.62 9.19 9.01
C ALA A 14 -14.38 7.86 9.09
N LEU A 15 -13.67 6.73 9.23
CA LEU A 15 -14.26 5.40 9.24
C LEU A 15 -14.63 4.91 10.65
N GLU A 16 -13.96 5.39 11.70
CA GLU A 16 -14.23 5.00 13.08
C GLU A 16 -15.69 5.24 13.51
N PRO A 17 -16.33 6.40 13.23
CA PRO A 17 -17.74 6.62 13.52
C PRO A 17 -18.70 5.70 12.74
N LEU A 18 -18.23 5.11 11.64
CA LEU A 18 -19.00 4.16 10.83
C LEU A 18 -18.84 2.70 11.32
N GLY A 19 -18.13 2.49 12.43
CA GLY A 19 -17.94 1.18 13.06
C GLY A 19 -16.68 0.43 12.62
N PHE A 20 -15.77 1.06 11.86
CA PHE A 20 -14.49 0.46 11.51
C PHE A 20 -13.46 0.69 12.62
N VAL A 21 -12.92 -0.40 13.17
CA VAL A 21 -11.92 -0.33 14.24
C VAL A 21 -10.57 0.12 13.68
N ARG A 22 -9.93 1.05 14.37
CA ARG A 22 -8.60 1.53 13.99
C ARG A 22 -7.52 0.46 14.07
N GLU A 23 -6.58 0.47 13.13
CA GLU A 23 -5.39 -0.39 13.22
C GLU A 23 -4.51 0.05 14.40
N LYS A 24 -4.13 -0.91 15.26
CA LYS A 24 -3.33 -0.64 16.47
C LYS A 24 -1.85 -0.45 16.14
N ARG A 25 -1.38 -1.07 15.07
CA ARG A 25 0.01 -0.94 14.61
C ARG A 25 0.20 0.41 13.93
N GLY A 26 1.33 1.05 14.22
CA GLY A 26 1.71 2.28 13.52
C GLY A 26 1.77 2.08 12.01
N PHE A 27 1.21 3.03 11.27
CA PHE A 27 1.24 3.01 9.82
C PHE A 27 2.68 3.15 9.31
N ARG A 28 3.11 2.18 8.51
CA ARG A 28 4.43 2.15 7.85
C ARG A 28 4.19 2.09 6.35
N PRO A 29 4.20 3.20 5.62
CA PRO A 29 3.96 3.17 4.19
C PRO A 29 5.10 2.42 3.50
N HIS A 30 4.74 1.38 2.76
CA HIS A 30 5.66 0.51 2.02
C HIS A 30 4.96 -0.06 0.79
N LEU A 31 5.73 -0.43 -0.22
CA LEU A 31 5.24 -1.20 -1.36
C LEU A 31 5.59 -2.67 -1.13
N THR A 32 4.58 -3.54 -1.10
CA THR A 32 4.83 -4.99 -1.04
C THR A 32 5.20 -5.49 -2.43
N ILE A 33 6.46 -5.92 -2.61
CA ILE A 33 6.96 -6.45 -3.90
C ILE A 33 6.78 -7.98 -3.98
N GLY A 34 6.78 -8.65 -2.82
CA GLY A 34 6.56 -10.09 -2.73
C GLY A 34 6.26 -10.52 -1.30
N ARG A 35 5.73 -11.74 -1.16
CA ARG A 35 5.51 -12.38 0.15
C ARG A 35 6.05 -13.80 0.12
N VAL A 36 7.04 -14.07 0.95
CA VAL A 36 7.64 -15.40 1.11
C VAL A 36 6.63 -16.32 1.81
N LYS A 37 6.16 -17.37 1.11
CA LYS A 37 5.22 -18.36 1.66
C LYS A 37 5.93 -19.46 2.45
N ASP A 38 7.14 -19.81 2.05
CA ASP A 38 7.95 -20.88 2.64
C ASP A 38 9.32 -20.35 3.02
N ARG A 39 9.72 -20.59 4.27
CA ARG A 39 10.94 -20.02 4.86
C ARG A 39 12.16 -20.94 4.74
N ARG A 40 12.02 -22.16 4.18
CA ARG A 40 13.13 -23.14 4.07
C ARG A 40 14.39 -22.61 3.37
N ARG A 41 14.26 -21.64 2.46
CA ARG A 41 15.38 -21.00 1.74
C ARG A 41 15.50 -19.50 1.99
N LEU A 42 15.00 -19.03 3.13
CA LEU A 42 14.96 -17.59 3.43
C LEU A 42 16.36 -16.97 3.43
N GLN A 43 17.36 -17.65 4.00
CA GLN A 43 18.72 -17.12 4.05
C GLN A 43 19.30 -16.94 2.64
N SER A 44 19.21 -17.96 1.79
CA SER A 44 19.68 -17.86 0.40
C SER A 44 18.98 -16.76 -0.40
N LEU A 45 17.69 -16.50 -0.12
CA LEU A 45 16.98 -15.37 -0.72
C LEU A 45 17.53 -14.02 -0.22
N VAL A 46 17.77 -13.89 1.08
CA VAL A 46 18.37 -12.68 1.67
C VAL A 46 19.75 -12.43 1.08
N ASP A 47 20.59 -13.46 0.99
CA ASP A 47 21.94 -13.37 0.43
C ASP A 47 21.89 -12.94 -1.05
N ALA A 48 21.00 -13.54 -1.85
CA ALA A 48 20.83 -13.15 -3.25
C ALA A 48 20.32 -11.71 -3.40
N MET A 49 19.37 -11.27 -2.56
CA MET A 49 18.90 -9.89 -2.56
C MET A 49 20.01 -8.89 -2.18
N ALA A 50 20.91 -9.26 -1.28
CA ALA A 50 22.05 -8.41 -0.90
C ALA A 50 23.06 -8.21 -2.04
N THR A 51 23.07 -9.10 -3.04
CA THR A 51 23.89 -8.95 -4.26
C THR A 51 23.22 -8.14 -5.37
N LEU A 52 21.94 -7.79 -5.22
CA LEU A 52 21.25 -6.96 -6.19
C LEU A 52 21.69 -5.51 -6.01
N ASP A 53 22.32 -4.96 -7.03
CA ASP A 53 22.54 -3.51 -7.12
C ASP A 53 21.19 -2.86 -7.43
N MET A 54 20.48 -2.48 -6.37
CA MET A 54 19.22 -1.78 -6.51
C MET A 54 19.49 -0.28 -6.61
N GLU A 55 19.39 0.24 -7.82
CA GLU A 55 19.28 1.69 -8.01
C GLU A 55 18.15 2.24 -7.13
N PRO A 56 18.35 3.38 -6.47
CA PRO A 56 17.30 4.02 -5.68
C PRO A 56 16.06 4.19 -6.54
N PHE A 57 14.92 3.68 -6.06
CA PHE A 57 13.65 3.99 -6.70
C PHE A 57 13.44 5.50 -6.67
N ASN A 58 13.31 6.09 -7.86
CA ASN A 58 12.96 7.49 -7.99
C ASN A 58 11.59 7.74 -7.34
N SER A 59 11.40 8.97 -6.84
CA SER A 59 10.09 9.43 -6.38
C SER A 59 9.07 9.35 -7.50
N PHE A 60 7.82 9.06 -7.15
CA PHE A 60 6.68 9.17 -8.04
C PHE A 60 5.65 10.13 -7.44
N ASP A 61 4.89 10.79 -8.32
CA ASP A 61 3.75 11.61 -7.91
C ASP A 61 2.50 10.75 -7.76
N ALA A 62 1.81 10.91 -6.63
CA ALA A 62 0.57 10.20 -6.37
C ALA A 62 -0.62 11.07 -6.81
N ASP A 63 -1.32 10.64 -7.87
CA ASP A 63 -2.40 11.41 -8.48
C ASP A 63 -3.77 11.17 -7.84
N GLU A 64 -3.97 10.02 -7.19
CA GLU A 64 -5.27 9.61 -6.67
C GLU A 64 -5.19 8.63 -5.51
N ILE A 65 -6.27 8.58 -4.72
CA ILE A 65 -6.60 7.51 -3.79
C ILE A 65 -7.69 6.65 -4.42
N ILE A 66 -7.57 5.33 -4.32
CA ILE A 66 -8.56 4.39 -4.86
C ILE A 66 -9.09 3.52 -3.72
N LEU A 67 -10.41 3.43 -3.61
CA LEU A 67 -11.07 2.42 -2.78
C LEU A 67 -11.14 1.12 -3.58
N TYR A 68 -10.51 0.07 -3.09
CA TYR A 68 -10.52 -1.26 -3.70
C TYR A 68 -11.40 -2.23 -2.93
N LYS A 69 -12.08 -3.11 -3.67
CA LYS A 69 -12.61 -4.38 -3.16
C LYS A 69 -11.63 -5.50 -3.49
N SER A 70 -11.41 -6.42 -2.55
CA SER A 70 -10.64 -7.64 -2.77
C SER A 70 -11.55 -8.86 -2.60
N ASP A 71 -11.73 -9.62 -3.69
CA ASP A 71 -12.40 -10.91 -3.67
C ASP A 71 -11.34 -12.03 -3.63
N LEU A 72 -11.16 -12.63 -2.44
CA LEU A 72 -10.15 -13.67 -2.21
C LEU A 72 -10.56 -15.00 -2.85
N ARG A 73 -9.68 -15.59 -3.66
CA ARG A 73 -9.87 -16.92 -4.25
C ARG A 73 -8.63 -17.79 -3.99
N PRO A 74 -8.75 -19.13 -4.09
CA PRO A 74 -7.61 -20.02 -4.00
C PRO A 74 -6.50 -19.70 -5.02
N THR A 75 -6.87 -19.20 -6.20
CA THR A 75 -5.95 -18.78 -7.26
C THR A 75 -5.32 -17.40 -7.05
N GLY A 76 -5.82 -16.62 -6.09
CA GLY A 76 -5.38 -15.26 -5.83
C GLY A 76 -6.54 -14.29 -5.56
N ALA A 77 -6.20 -13.11 -5.05
CA ALA A 77 -7.16 -12.03 -4.87
C ALA A 77 -7.48 -11.36 -6.21
N ILE A 78 -8.76 -11.12 -6.49
CA ILE A 78 -9.19 -10.26 -7.60
C ILE A 78 -9.61 -8.91 -7.05
N TYR A 79 -8.99 -7.85 -7.59
CA TYR A 79 -9.18 -6.49 -7.13
C TYR A 79 -10.08 -5.70 -8.07
N THR A 80 -11.09 -5.05 -7.50
CA THR A 80 -11.99 -4.15 -8.22
C THR A 80 -11.84 -2.74 -7.69
N LYS A 81 -11.62 -1.77 -8.58
CA LYS A 81 -11.66 -0.35 -8.24
C LYS A 81 -13.12 0.05 -8.01
N LEU A 82 -13.48 0.38 -6.77
CA LEU A 82 -14.83 0.82 -6.43
C LEU A 82 -15.01 2.33 -6.62
N HIS A 83 -13.99 3.10 -6.23
CA HIS A 83 -14.04 4.56 -6.30
C HIS A 83 -12.65 5.17 -6.48
N ARG A 84 -12.56 6.29 -7.19
CA ARG A 84 -11.32 7.02 -7.52
C ARG A 84 -11.45 8.45 -6.99
N MET A 85 -10.46 8.91 -6.23
CA MET A 85 -10.44 10.22 -5.58
C MET A 85 -9.14 10.94 -5.96
N PRO A 86 -9.17 11.92 -6.88
CA PRO A 86 -7.99 12.69 -7.25
C PRO A 86 -7.36 13.42 -6.06
N LEU A 87 -6.02 13.47 -6.01
CA LEU A 87 -5.23 14.18 -5.01
C LEU A 87 -4.84 15.60 -5.43
N ALA A 88 -4.80 15.87 -6.74
CA ALA A 88 -4.66 17.21 -7.28
C ALA A 88 -6.04 17.81 -7.60
N ALA A 89 -6.19 19.12 -7.41
CA ALA A 89 -7.24 19.85 -8.12
C ALA A 89 -6.98 19.67 -9.64
N PRO A 90 -8.02 19.50 -10.48
CA PRO A 90 -7.80 19.54 -11.92
C PRO A 90 -7.03 20.83 -12.23
N ALA A 91 -5.93 20.73 -13.00
CA ALA A 91 -5.27 21.91 -13.52
C ALA A 91 -6.36 22.77 -14.17
N SER A 92 -6.50 24.02 -13.70
CA SER A 92 -7.33 24.99 -14.41
C SER A 92 -6.82 25.05 -15.86
N PRO A 93 -7.73 25.06 -16.85
CA PRO A 93 -7.36 25.13 -18.25
C PRO A 93 -6.55 26.38 -18.58
#